data_AF-A0A8A4TPK4-F1
#
_entry.id   AF-A0A8A4TPK4-F1
#
_cell.length_a   1.000
_cell.length_b   1.000
_cell.length_c   1.000
_cell.angle_alpha   90.00
_cell.angle_beta   90.00
_cell.angle_gamma   90.00
#
_symmetry.space_group_name_H-M   'P 1'
#
loop_
_entity.id
_entity.type
_entity.pdbx_description
1 polymer ?
#
loop_
_entity_poly.entity_id
_entity_poly.type
_entity_poly.pdbx_seq_one_letter_code
_entity_poly.pdbx_strand_id
1 'polypeptide(L)'
;MTEPLGMSPDRLKHLQTELAKYQIEFQAAGTKNSAMRGQLRAMYRDPEKSTEEIRTFFAERVQPATQTQMRIRLEARLFVRNTIPTEALAKLTTKHPRFFGQRWFRQSKVPVIKGKVK
;
A
#
# COMPACT_ATOMS: atom_id res chain seq x y z
N MET A 1 -13.21 -2.42 -30.35
CA MET A 1 -13.53 -1.97 -28.98
C MET A 1 -12.25 -1.46 -28.35
N THR A 2 -12.13 -0.14 -28.13
CA THR A 2 -10.94 0.44 -27.49
C THR A 2 -10.91 0.01 -26.04
N GLU A 3 -9.92 -0.79 -25.69
CA GLU A 3 -9.69 -1.20 -24.31
C GLU A 3 -9.53 0.03 -23.41
N PRO A 4 -10.07 0.00 -22.17
CA PRO A 4 -10.15 1.17 -21.30
C PRO A 4 -8.81 1.81 -20.93
N LEU A 5 -7.69 1.14 -21.22
CA LEU A 5 -6.32 1.60 -20.99
C LEU A 5 -5.41 1.43 -22.22
N GLY A 6 -5.97 1.11 -23.40
CA GLY A 6 -5.22 0.92 -24.66
C GLY A 6 -4.09 -0.11 -24.54
N MET A 7 -4.37 -1.30 -24.01
CA MET A 7 -3.34 -2.12 -23.37
C MET A 7 -3.11 -3.56 -23.82
N SER A 8 -3.74 -4.20 -24.79
CA SER A 8 -3.80 -5.67 -24.91
C SER A 8 -4.39 -6.42 -23.68
N PRO A 9 -5.18 -7.48 -23.90
CA PRO A 9 -5.79 -8.22 -22.79
C PRO A 9 -4.76 -8.90 -21.89
N ASP A 10 -3.67 -9.40 -22.47
CA ASP A 10 -2.62 -10.12 -21.75
C ASP A 10 -1.84 -9.21 -20.80
N ARG A 11 -1.51 -7.99 -21.25
CA ARG A 11 -0.85 -6.99 -20.38
C ARG A 11 -1.79 -6.50 -19.29
N LEU A 12 -3.07 -6.33 -19.58
CA LEU A 12 -4.06 -5.99 -18.56
C LEU A 12 -4.17 -7.09 -17.50
N LYS A 13 -4.20 -8.35 -17.91
CA LYS A 13 -4.21 -9.51 -17.01
C LYS A 13 -2.93 -9.56 -16.15
N HIS A 14 -1.77 -9.35 -16.77
CA HIS A 14 -0.49 -9.29 -16.04
C HIS A 14 -0.48 -8.16 -15.00
N LEU A 15 -0.90 -6.95 -15.37
CA LEU A 15 -1.03 -5.81 -14.46
C LEU A 15 -1.92 -6.15 -13.26
N GLN A 16 -3.07 -6.78 -13.50
CA GLN A 16 -4.00 -7.19 -12.44
C GLN A 16 -3.40 -8.23 -11.50
N THR A 17 -2.70 -9.24 -12.05
CA THR A 17 -2.03 -10.28 -11.25
C THR A 17 -0.97 -9.70 -10.33
N GLU A 18 -0.09 -8.84 -10.85
CA GLU A 18 0.96 -8.20 -10.03
C GLU A 18 0.38 -7.25 -8.98
N LEU A 19 -0.66 -6.48 -9.33
CA LEU A 19 -1.35 -5.63 -8.35
C LEU A 19 -2.01 -6.43 -7.23
N ALA A 20 -2.55 -7.61 -7.53
CA ALA A 20 -3.11 -8.50 -6.51
C ALA A 20 -2.04 -8.98 -5.53
N LYS A 21 -0.83 -9.32 -6.02
CA LYS A 21 0.31 -9.69 -5.17
C LYS A 21 0.70 -8.54 -4.24
N TYR A 22 0.90 -7.34 -4.80
CA TYR A 22 1.20 -6.15 -4.00
C TYR A 22 0.13 -5.85 -2.95
N GLN A 23 -1.15 -6.08 -3.27
CA GLN A 23 -2.24 -5.90 -2.33
C GLN A 23 -2.15 -6.89 -1.15
N ILE A 24 -1.90 -8.17 -1.43
CA ILE A 24 -1.74 -9.20 -0.40
C ILE A 24 -0.54 -8.86 0.51
N GLU A 25 0.60 -8.52 -0.09
CA GLU A 25 1.81 -8.15 0.65
C GLU A 25 1.58 -6.89 1.50
N PHE A 26 0.91 -5.88 0.95
CA PHE A 26 0.60 -4.64 1.67
C PHE A 26 -0.33 -4.89 2.86
N GLN A 27 -1.34 -5.76 2.69
CA GLN A 27 -2.23 -6.16 3.78
C GLN A 27 -1.47 -6.92 4.87
N ALA A 28 -0.63 -7.88 4.50
CA ALA A 28 0.20 -8.62 5.45
C ALA A 28 1.16 -7.70 6.23
N ALA A 29 1.85 -6.79 5.54
CA ALA A 29 2.71 -5.79 6.16
C ALA A 29 1.91 -4.82 7.06
N GLY A 30 0.71 -4.41 6.63
CA GLY A 30 -0.18 -3.56 7.40
C GLY A 30 -0.65 -4.21 8.70
N THR A 31 -1.02 -5.49 8.67
CA THR A 31 -1.38 -6.26 9.86
C THR A 31 -0.22 -6.33 10.85
N LYS A 32 1.00 -6.64 10.36
CA LYS A 32 2.21 -6.66 11.20
C LYS A 32 2.49 -5.29 11.82
N ASN A 33 2.46 -4.22 11.02
CA ASN A 33 2.70 -2.85 11.50
C ASN A 33 1.63 -2.43 12.55
N SER A 34 0.37 -2.77 12.32
CA SER A 34 -0.72 -2.51 13.27
C SER A 34 -0.48 -3.21 14.62
N ALA A 35 -0.07 -4.49 14.58
CA ALA A 35 0.27 -5.25 15.78
C ALA A 35 1.44 -4.61 16.55
N MET A 36 2.53 -4.25 15.86
CA MET A 36 3.70 -3.60 16.48
C MET A 36 3.34 -2.25 17.11
N ARG A 37 2.50 -1.44 16.43
CA ARG A 37 1.98 -0.18 17.00
C ARG A 37 1.06 -0.42 18.20
N GLY A 38 0.30 -1.51 18.18
CA GLY A 38 -0.49 -1.97 19.32
C GLY A 38 0.41 -2.24 20.55
N GLN A 39 1.47 -3.01 20.35
CA GLN A 39 2.47 -3.31 21.38
C GLN A 39 3.16 -2.04 21.89
N LEU A 40 3.59 -1.14 21.00
CA LEU A 40 4.18 0.14 21.39
C LEU A 40 3.23 0.96 22.28
N ARG A 41 1.94 1.02 21.93
CA ARG A 41 0.93 1.69 22.76
C ARG A 41 0.74 1.03 24.12
N ALA A 42 0.86 -0.29 24.21
CA ALA A 42 0.82 -1.00 25.47
C ALA A 42 2.05 -0.65 26.32
N MET A 43 3.24 -0.60 25.73
CA MET A 43 4.46 -0.19 26.44
C MET A 43 4.38 1.24 26.99
N TYR A 44 3.79 2.19 26.24
CA TYR A 44 3.56 3.55 26.75
C TYR A 44 2.60 3.63 27.95
N ARG A 45 1.79 2.59 28.20
CA ARG A 45 0.84 2.54 29.32
C ARG A 45 1.39 1.74 30.50
N ASP A 46 2.49 1.04 30.31
CA ASP A 46 3.13 0.20 31.31
C ASP A 46 4.15 1.06 32.10
N PRO A 47 3.91 1.33 33.39
CA PRO A 47 4.81 2.15 34.21
C PRO A 47 6.16 1.48 34.46
N GLU A 48 6.29 0.17 34.25
CA GLU A 48 7.56 -0.55 34.40
C GLU A 48 8.46 -0.40 33.17
N LYS A 49 7.93 0.09 32.04
CA LYS A 49 8.72 0.27 30.82
C LYS A 49 9.50 1.56 30.83
N SER A 50 10.81 1.43 30.69
CA SER A 50 11.70 2.57 30.53
C SER A 50 11.50 3.26 29.17
N THR A 51 11.82 4.55 29.12
CA THR A 51 11.82 5.31 27.86
C THR A 51 12.78 4.70 26.83
N GLU A 52 13.91 4.13 27.29
CA GLU A 52 14.90 3.54 26.41
C GLU A 52 14.39 2.23 25.77
N GLU A 53 13.73 1.36 26.53
CA GLU A 53 13.08 0.16 25.97
C GLU A 53 12.03 0.53 24.91
N ILE A 54 11.23 1.57 25.16
CA ILE A 54 10.21 2.06 24.22
C ILE A 54 10.88 2.58 22.93
N ARG A 55 11.98 3.33 23.05
CA ARG A 55 12.75 3.85 21.91
C ARG A 55 13.36 2.72 21.09
N THR A 56 14.01 1.75 21.73
CA THR A 56 14.59 0.58 21.08
C THR A 56 13.52 -0.23 20.36
N PHE A 57 12.39 -0.51 21.03
CA PHE A 57 11.28 -1.21 20.39
C PHE A 57 10.73 -0.44 19.17
N PHE A 58 10.60 0.88 19.26
CA PHE A 58 10.18 1.70 18.13
C PHE A 58 11.17 1.59 16.96
N ALA A 59 12.45 1.79 17.22
CA ALA A 59 13.50 1.82 16.20
C ALA A 59 13.70 0.45 15.52
N GLU A 60 13.65 -0.64 16.29
CA GLU A 60 13.93 -1.99 15.77
C GLU A 60 12.70 -2.69 15.19
N ARG A 61 11.48 -2.35 15.65
CA ARG A 61 10.26 -3.09 15.27
C ARG A 61 9.28 -2.22 14.49
N VAL A 62 8.88 -1.08 15.05
CA VAL A 62 7.80 -0.25 14.49
C VAL A 62 8.24 0.50 13.25
N GLN A 63 9.45 1.09 13.29
CA GLN A 63 10.00 1.84 12.17
C GLN A 63 10.25 0.95 10.94
N PRO A 64 10.91 -0.23 11.04
CA PRO A 64 11.12 -1.12 9.90
C PRO A 64 9.80 -1.68 9.34
N ALA A 65 8.83 -2.00 10.20
CA ALA A 65 7.50 -2.44 9.76
C ALA A 65 6.77 -1.33 8.98
N THR A 66 6.87 -0.08 9.43
CA THR A 66 6.30 1.08 8.74
C THR A 66 6.99 1.32 7.39
N GLN A 67 8.33 1.28 7.36
CA GLN A 67 9.11 1.43 6.12
C GLN A 67 8.78 0.33 5.11
N THR A 68 8.64 -0.92 5.55
CA THR A 68 8.26 -2.06 4.70
C THR A 68 6.90 -1.81 4.04
N GLN A 69 5.90 -1.41 4.82
CA GLN A 69 4.57 -1.12 4.29
C GLN A 69 4.60 0.05 3.29
N MET A 70 5.41 1.08 3.54
CA MET A 70 5.60 2.20 2.61
C MET A 70 6.33 1.79 1.33
N ARG A 71 7.33 0.90 1.43
CA ARG A 71 8.11 0.38 0.30
C ARG A 71 7.23 -0.39 -0.67
N ILE A 72 6.49 -1.40 -0.19
CA ILE A 72 5.56 -2.21 -1.00
C ILE A 72 4.58 -1.29 -1.75
N ARG A 73 4.07 -0.28 -1.04
CA ARG A 73 3.18 0.70 -1.63
C ARG A 73 3.84 1.53 -2.72
N LEU A 74 5.09 1.94 -2.55
CA LEU A 74 5.82 2.69 -3.57
C LEU A 74 6.14 1.81 -4.79
N GLU A 75 6.54 0.56 -4.57
CA GLU A 75 6.82 -0.41 -5.63
C GLU A 75 5.59 -0.66 -6.50
N ALA A 76 4.43 -0.92 -5.89
CA ALA A 76 3.17 -1.08 -6.62
C ALA A 76 2.84 0.12 -7.52
N ARG A 77 3.22 1.33 -7.09
CA ARG A 77 2.98 2.58 -7.84
C ARG A 77 3.91 2.72 -9.02
N LEU A 78 5.19 2.46 -8.79
CA LEU A 78 6.20 2.49 -9.84
C LEU A 78 5.90 1.43 -10.88
N PHE A 79 5.44 0.25 -10.46
CA PHE A 79 4.97 -0.79 -11.36
C PHE A 79 3.82 -0.31 -12.25
N VAL A 80 2.74 0.25 -11.69
CA VAL A 80 1.63 0.80 -12.49
C VAL A 80 2.10 1.87 -13.46
N ARG A 81 2.95 2.80 -13.00
CA ARG A 81 3.51 3.87 -13.84
C ARG A 81 4.29 3.31 -15.03
N ASN A 82 5.08 2.26 -14.81
CA ASN A 82 5.95 1.67 -15.83
C ASN A 82 5.20 0.75 -16.79
N THR A 83 4.08 0.16 -16.35
CA THR A 83 3.32 -0.82 -17.13
C THR A 83 2.25 -0.17 -18.02
N ILE A 84 1.64 0.94 -17.56
CA ILE A 84 0.57 1.61 -18.32
C ILE A 84 1.17 2.58 -19.36
N PRO A 85 0.71 2.58 -20.62
CA PRO A 85 1.14 3.55 -21.64
C PRO A 85 0.92 5.00 -21.17
N THR A 86 1.84 5.90 -21.52
CA THR A 86 1.83 7.30 -21.05
C THR A 86 0.50 8.02 -21.34
N GLU A 87 -0.12 7.74 -22.47
CA GLU A 87 -1.42 8.31 -22.87
C GLU A 87 -2.58 7.80 -21.99
N ALA A 88 -2.57 6.52 -21.65
CA ALA A 88 -3.55 5.92 -20.75
C ALA A 88 -3.31 6.38 -19.30
N LEU A 89 -2.05 6.55 -18.91
CA LEU A 89 -1.63 7.12 -17.64
C LEU A 89 -2.12 8.57 -17.51
N ALA A 90 -2.00 9.38 -18.57
CA ALA A 90 -2.51 10.75 -18.62
C ALA A 90 -4.04 10.82 -18.50
N LYS A 91 -4.76 9.88 -19.12
CA LYS A 91 -6.22 9.77 -18.94
C LYS A 91 -6.58 9.36 -17.51
N LEU A 92 -5.82 8.44 -16.91
CA LEU A 92 -5.96 8.00 -15.52
C LEU A 92 -5.70 9.14 -14.53
N THR A 93 -4.63 9.91 -14.70
CA THR A 93 -4.33 11.09 -13.88
C THR A 93 -5.38 12.18 -14.07
N THR A 94 -5.92 12.36 -15.27
CA THR A 94 -6.97 13.37 -15.52
C THR A 94 -8.32 12.97 -14.90
N LYS A 95 -8.73 11.71 -15.04
CA LYS A 95 -9.98 11.18 -14.44
C LYS A 95 -9.88 10.97 -12.93
N HIS A 96 -8.70 10.63 -12.46
CA HIS A 96 -8.41 10.38 -11.06
C HIS A 96 -7.13 11.14 -10.65
N PRO A 97 -7.17 12.48 -10.55
CA PRO A 97 -6.00 13.29 -10.17
C PRO A 97 -5.48 12.95 -8.77
N ARG A 98 -6.34 12.38 -7.94
CA ARG A 98 -5.98 11.84 -6.62
C ARG A 98 -5.29 10.47 -6.67
N PHE A 99 -5.28 9.77 -7.80
CA PHE A 99 -4.67 8.44 -7.95
C PHE A 99 -3.14 8.52 -7.86
N PHE A 100 -2.53 9.59 -8.38
CA PHE A 100 -1.07 9.80 -8.31
C PHE A 100 -0.63 10.99 -7.44
N GLY A 101 -1.57 11.79 -6.90
CA GLY A 101 -1.24 12.92 -6.02
C GLY A 101 -0.78 12.53 -4.60
N GLN A 102 -0.07 13.45 -3.94
CA GLN A 102 0.39 13.36 -2.53
C GLN A 102 -0.72 12.96 -1.53
N ARG A 103 -2.00 13.22 -1.84
CA ARG A 103 -3.13 12.87 -0.97
C ARG A 103 -3.42 11.36 -0.94
N TRP A 104 -3.12 10.61 -2.01
CA TRP A 104 -3.12 9.14 -1.92
C TRP A 104 -2.11 8.71 -0.86
N PHE A 105 -0.87 9.23 -0.85
CA PHE A 105 0.14 8.91 0.18
C PHE A 105 -0.37 9.03 1.63
N ARG A 106 -1.31 9.93 1.94
CA ARG A 106 -1.91 10.07 3.28
C ARG A 106 -3.24 9.32 3.51
N GLN A 107 -3.98 8.94 2.47
CA GLN A 107 -5.41 8.56 2.59
C GLN A 107 -5.87 7.33 1.78
N SER A 108 -5.03 6.36 1.41
CA SER A 108 -5.51 5.15 0.69
C SER A 108 -6.33 4.21 1.60
N LYS A 109 -7.51 4.67 2.01
CA LYS A 109 -8.69 3.87 2.32
C LYS A 109 -9.20 3.30 0.98
N VAL A 110 -8.48 2.33 0.41
CA VAL A 110 -8.95 1.60 -0.77
C VAL A 110 -10.22 0.85 -0.33
N PRO A 111 -11.39 1.08 -0.96
CA PRO A 111 -12.58 0.31 -0.63
C PRO A 111 -12.35 -1.14 -1.06
N VAL A 112 -12.42 -2.06 -0.09
CA VAL A 112 -12.47 -3.50 -0.35
C VAL A 112 -13.72 -3.76 -1.18
N ILE A 113 -13.56 -4.28 -2.40
CA ILE A 113 -14.69 -4.77 -3.19
C ILE A 113 -15.26 -5.99 -2.44
N LYS A 114 -16.37 -5.80 -1.71
CA LYS A 114 -17.18 -6.91 -1.20
C LYS A 114 -17.98 -7.50 -2.37
N GLY A 115 -17.33 -8.32 -3.17
CA GLY A 115 -18.03 -9.24 -4.07
C GLY A 115 -18.52 -10.43 -3.25
N LYS A 116 -19.85 -10.63 -3.16
CA LYS A 116 -20.42 -11.86 -2.60
C LYS A 116 -19.86 -13.04 -3.40
N VAL A 117 -19.12 -13.90 -2.72
CA VAL A 117 -18.80 -15.23 -3.24
C VAL A 117 -20.12 -16.01 -3.24
N LYS A 118 -20.61 -16.35 -4.43
CA LYS A 118 -21.54 -17.47 -4.63
C LYS A 118 -20.70 -18.70 -4.91
#